data_AF-A0A8H2X0N0-F1
#
_entry.id   AF-A0A8H2X0N0-F1
#
_cell.length_a   1.000
_cell.length_b   1.000
_cell.length_c   1.000
_cell.angle_alpha   90.00
_cell.angle_beta   90.00
_cell.angle_gamma   90.00
#
_symmetry.space_group_name_H-M   'P 1'
#
loop_
_entity.id
_entity.type
_entity.pdbx_description
1 polymer ?
#
loop_
_entity_poly.entity_id
_entity_poly.type
_entity_poly.pdbx_seq_one_letter_code
_entity_poly.pdbx_strand_id
1 'polypeptide(L)'
;MVVDPDPVHKRPAAVANPITWQFIDRPADGDVYVYFQVSAPTPLIDGVQYLDNESTYRPSQELEVQEVRFGFIPGIGEKEAGRVRKRYRLVHGGHPSIVLVHYTKGPAKPVPPSINIPIRNYPLPIINEPPMYVMGEKSGQRVMAPNPAQLANQQQQLDALAASRRQAGLQPQVRRQDDDSDEESNRVSTRALAVTRFKRNHELLAEIFAINAAASVKAVPSPYEKTDKAELEAKLEQANRELAELREKVNQQEHDMEDVITVDDATSAKEAPKTST
;
A
#
# COMPACT_ATOMS: atom_id res chain seq x y z
N MET A 1 -7.25 15.54 -4.01
CA MET A 1 -7.20 15.07 -2.61
C MET A 1 -6.17 15.92 -1.90
N VAL A 2 -6.50 16.54 -0.79
CA VAL A 2 -5.59 17.45 -0.08
C VAL A 2 -5.55 17.01 1.37
N VAL A 3 -4.35 16.91 1.94
CA VAL A 3 -4.13 16.75 3.37
C VAL A 3 -3.74 18.13 3.92
N ASP A 4 -4.56 18.69 4.80
CA ASP A 4 -4.17 19.85 5.60
C ASP A 4 -3.12 19.45 6.65
N PRO A 5 -2.01 20.20 6.81
CA PRO A 5 -1.03 19.93 7.82
C PRO A 5 -1.39 20.63 9.15
N ASP A 6 -2.01 19.91 10.07
CA ASP A 6 -2.11 20.38 11.47
C ASP A 6 -0.72 20.33 12.13
N PRO A 7 -0.26 21.41 12.79
CA PRO A 7 0.99 21.42 13.51
C PRO A 7 0.70 21.04 14.97
N VAL A 8 0.90 19.78 15.35
CA VAL A 8 1.26 19.32 16.72
C VAL A 8 1.11 17.80 16.80
N HIS A 9 2.24 17.10 16.99
CA HIS A 9 2.49 15.65 17.10
C HIS A 9 2.87 14.91 15.81
N LYS A 10 4.14 14.46 15.80
CA LYS A 10 4.74 13.56 14.81
C LYS A 10 4.10 12.17 14.86
N ARG A 11 2.95 11.99 14.21
CA ARG A 11 2.52 10.70 13.64
C ARG A 11 2.55 10.85 12.11
N PRO A 12 2.82 9.79 11.32
CA PRO A 12 2.58 9.85 9.89
C PRO A 12 1.08 10.15 9.68
N ALA A 13 0.78 11.40 9.30
CA ALA A 13 -0.56 12.01 9.37
C ALA A 13 -1.64 11.19 8.64
N ALA A 14 -1.26 10.40 7.65
CA ALA A 14 -2.19 9.65 6.81
C ALA A 14 -2.73 8.34 7.43
N VAL A 15 -2.15 7.84 8.52
CA VAL A 15 -2.63 6.59 9.17
C VAL A 15 -3.79 6.87 10.13
N ALA A 16 -3.90 8.08 10.66
CA ALA A 16 -4.92 8.47 11.64
C ALA A 16 -5.97 9.44 11.09
N ASN A 17 -5.62 10.28 10.10
CA ASN A 17 -6.53 11.29 9.58
C ASN A 17 -7.17 10.80 8.28
N PRO A 18 -8.51 10.84 8.17
CA PRO A 18 -9.17 10.53 6.92
C PRO A 18 -8.87 11.60 5.88
N ILE A 19 -8.63 11.18 4.64
CA ILE A 19 -8.41 12.08 3.51
C ILE A 19 -9.76 12.54 2.97
N THR A 20 -9.87 13.83 2.67
CA THR A 20 -11.07 14.44 2.09
C THR A 20 -10.94 14.60 0.57
N TRP A 21 -12.07 14.57 -0.11
CA TRP A 21 -12.13 14.80 -1.54
C TRP A 21 -12.24 16.30 -1.82
N GLN A 22 -11.22 16.84 -2.49
CA GLN A 22 -11.14 18.24 -2.88
C GLN A 22 -10.41 18.39 -4.21
N PHE A 23 -10.82 19.41 -4.97
CA PHE A 23 -10.09 19.88 -6.14
C PHE A 23 -8.85 20.67 -5.70
N ILE A 24 -7.74 20.44 -6.38
CA ILE A 24 -6.66 21.43 -6.46
C ILE A 24 -6.99 22.26 -7.69
N ASP A 25 -7.09 23.58 -7.52
CA ASP A 25 -7.43 24.49 -8.61
C ASP A 25 -6.66 25.79 -8.48
N ARG A 26 -5.95 26.15 -9.56
CA ARG A 26 -5.20 27.40 -9.69
C ARG A 26 -4.32 27.69 -8.47
N PRO A 27 -3.45 26.73 -8.07
CA PRO A 27 -2.61 26.87 -6.90
C PRO A 27 -1.66 28.05 -7.04
N ALA A 28 -1.43 28.75 -5.93
CA ALA A 28 -0.49 29.84 -5.83
C ALA A 28 0.96 29.32 -5.78
N ASP A 29 1.92 30.24 -5.93
CA ASP A 29 3.33 29.90 -5.76
C ASP A 29 3.63 29.68 -4.27
N GLY A 30 4.26 28.55 -3.95
CA GLY A 30 4.53 28.12 -2.59
C GLY A 30 3.54 27.10 -2.04
N ASP A 31 2.41 26.87 -2.74
CA ASP A 31 1.43 25.90 -2.28
C ASP A 31 1.97 24.47 -2.34
N VAL A 32 1.72 23.73 -1.25
CA VAL A 32 2.09 22.32 -1.10
C VAL A 32 0.86 21.54 -0.71
N TYR A 33 0.62 20.43 -1.43
CA TYR A 33 -0.45 19.51 -1.11
C TYR A 33 0.08 18.09 -1.07
N VAL A 34 -0.53 17.26 -0.22
CA VAL A 34 -0.35 15.82 -0.26
C VAL A 34 -1.66 15.20 -0.74
N TYR A 35 -1.56 14.33 -1.75
CA TYR A 35 -2.71 13.65 -2.32
C TYR A 35 -2.46 12.14 -2.41
N PHE A 36 -3.54 11.37 -2.34
CA PHE A 36 -3.49 9.93 -2.53
C PHE A 36 -3.95 9.59 -3.96
N GLN A 37 -3.19 8.76 -4.66
CA GLN A 37 -3.43 8.39 -6.04
C GLN A 37 -4.13 7.01 -6.08
N VAL A 38 -5.41 6.99 -6.43
CA VAL A 38 -6.25 5.77 -6.46
C VAL A 38 -6.12 4.94 -7.74
N SER A 39 -5.67 5.52 -8.86
CA SER A 39 -5.54 4.85 -10.16
C SER A 39 -4.22 5.19 -10.88
N ALA A 40 -3.98 4.58 -12.05
CA ALA A 40 -2.81 4.84 -12.90
C ALA A 40 -2.58 6.35 -13.11
N PRO A 41 -1.33 6.80 -13.32
CA PRO A 41 -1.00 8.21 -13.30
C PRO A 41 -1.65 8.97 -14.48
N THR A 42 -2.79 9.59 -14.21
CA THR A 42 -3.35 10.65 -15.04
C THR A 42 -2.61 11.96 -14.72
N PRO A 43 -2.35 12.84 -15.71
CA PRO A 43 -1.87 14.19 -15.43
C PRO A 43 -2.77 14.86 -14.39
N LEU A 44 -2.17 15.46 -13.38
CA LEU A 44 -2.92 16.16 -12.35
C LEU A 44 -3.64 17.36 -13.00
N ILE A 45 -4.97 17.37 -12.88
CA ILE A 45 -5.82 18.47 -13.37
C ILE A 45 -5.95 19.46 -12.22
N ASP A 46 -5.07 20.46 -12.22
CA ASP A 46 -4.94 21.49 -11.17
C ASP A 46 -5.31 22.90 -11.68
N GLY A 47 -5.82 23.00 -12.92
CA GLY A 47 -6.12 24.28 -13.57
C GLY A 47 -4.89 24.99 -14.13
N VAL A 48 -3.70 24.38 -14.06
CA VAL A 48 -2.45 24.90 -14.62
C VAL A 48 -2.14 24.17 -15.92
N GLN A 49 -1.79 24.93 -16.95
CA GLN A 49 -1.27 24.40 -18.22
C GLN A 49 0.23 24.69 -18.31
N TYR A 50 0.99 23.78 -18.93
CA TYR A 50 2.44 23.87 -19.02
C TYR A 50 2.89 23.96 -20.47
N LEU A 51 3.93 24.77 -20.72
CA LEU A 51 4.57 24.88 -22.03
C LEU A 51 5.61 23.78 -22.27
N ASP A 52 6.15 23.20 -21.20
CA ASP A 52 7.13 22.11 -21.25
C ASP A 52 6.48 20.75 -21.01
N ASN A 53 7.16 19.72 -21.46
CA ASN A 53 6.82 18.34 -21.11
C ASN A 53 7.25 18.02 -19.69
N GLU A 54 6.52 17.11 -19.05
CA GLU A 54 6.90 16.61 -17.73
C GLU A 54 8.12 15.69 -17.83
N SER A 55 9.10 15.94 -16.98
CA SER A 55 10.33 15.17 -16.87
C SER A 55 10.35 14.40 -15.55
N THR A 56 10.76 13.14 -15.58
CA THR A 56 10.90 12.32 -14.37
C THR A 56 12.37 12.05 -14.12
N TYR A 57 12.82 12.28 -12.89
CA TYR A 57 14.18 11.98 -12.47
C TYR A 57 14.22 11.49 -11.02
N ARG A 58 15.31 10.82 -10.66
CA ARG A 58 15.50 10.18 -9.36
C ARG A 58 16.70 10.80 -8.64
N PRO A 59 16.50 11.81 -7.76
CA PRO A 59 17.61 12.43 -7.03
C PRO A 59 18.27 11.49 -6.01
N SER A 60 17.55 10.48 -5.51
CA SER A 60 18.08 9.44 -4.62
C SER A 60 17.37 8.11 -4.88
N GLN A 61 17.93 6.98 -4.42
CA GLN A 61 17.29 5.67 -4.62
C GLN A 61 15.86 5.59 -4.08
N GLU A 62 15.54 6.40 -3.09
CA GLU A 62 14.26 6.38 -2.38
C GLU A 62 13.24 7.39 -2.92
N LEU A 63 13.66 8.38 -3.72
CA LEU A 63 12.81 9.50 -4.11
C LEU A 63 12.72 9.63 -5.63
N GLU A 64 11.50 9.60 -6.15
CA GLU A 64 11.18 9.94 -7.53
C GLU A 64 10.57 11.34 -7.59
N VAL A 65 11.02 12.15 -8.55
CA VAL A 65 10.51 13.51 -8.79
C VAL A 65 10.04 13.62 -10.23
N GLN A 66 8.80 14.04 -10.39
CA GLN A 66 8.24 14.44 -11.69
C GLN A 66 8.12 15.96 -11.70
N GLU A 67 8.87 16.61 -12.58
CA GLU A 67 8.94 18.07 -12.69
C GLU A 67 8.39 18.51 -14.05
N VAL A 68 7.52 19.51 -14.01
CA VAL A 68 7.06 20.23 -15.20
C VAL A 68 7.19 21.74 -14.97
N ARG A 69 7.64 22.46 -16.01
CA ARG A 69 8.03 23.86 -15.94
C ARG A 69 7.18 24.72 -16.86
N PHE A 70 7.28 26.04 -16.68
CA PHE A 70 6.57 27.04 -17.48
C PHE A 70 5.06 26.81 -17.44
N GLY A 71 4.53 26.75 -16.22
CA GLY A 71 3.10 26.68 -15.93
C GLY A 71 2.45 28.06 -15.91
N PHE A 72 1.22 28.13 -16.40
CA PHE A 72 0.36 29.32 -16.37
C PHE A 72 -1.10 28.89 -16.20
N ILE A 73 -1.96 29.81 -15.77
CA ILE A 73 -3.40 29.58 -15.68
C ILE A 73 -4.08 30.15 -16.94
N PRO A 74 -4.67 29.31 -17.80
CA PRO A 74 -5.30 29.77 -19.03
C PRO A 74 -6.56 30.60 -18.78
N GLY A 75 -6.77 31.64 -19.60
CA GLY A 75 -8.02 32.42 -19.64
C GLY A 75 -8.19 33.48 -18.55
N ILE A 76 -7.23 33.66 -17.65
CA ILE A 76 -7.27 34.69 -16.60
C ILE A 76 -6.34 35.88 -16.87
N GLY A 77 -5.71 35.93 -18.05
CA GLY A 77 -4.86 37.05 -18.47
C GLY A 77 -3.38 36.92 -18.10
N GLU A 78 -2.91 35.75 -17.65
CA GLU A 78 -1.47 35.49 -17.49
C GLU A 78 -0.77 35.56 -18.86
N LYS A 79 0.24 36.42 -18.97
CA LYS A 79 1.06 36.61 -20.17
C LYS A 79 2.37 35.84 -20.14
N GLU A 80 2.77 35.39 -18.95
CA GLU A 80 4.04 34.73 -18.70
C GLU A 80 3.80 33.45 -17.90
N ALA A 81 4.43 32.37 -18.34
CA ALA A 81 4.37 31.06 -17.70
C ALA A 81 5.59 30.89 -16.79
N GLY A 82 5.42 31.20 -15.51
CA GLY A 82 6.48 31.17 -14.49
C GLY A 82 6.36 30.06 -13.46
N ARG A 83 5.30 29.24 -13.49
CA ARG A 83 5.05 28.23 -12.45
C ARG A 83 5.81 26.93 -12.75
N VAL A 84 6.28 26.27 -11.71
CA VAL A 84 6.92 24.94 -11.77
C VAL A 84 6.19 24.04 -10.80
N ARG A 85 5.79 22.85 -11.25
CA ARG A 85 5.17 21.82 -10.42
C ARG A 85 6.10 20.65 -10.28
N LYS A 86 6.33 20.24 -9.03
CA LYS A 86 7.09 19.05 -8.67
C LYS A 86 6.20 18.07 -7.93
N ARG A 87 6.16 16.82 -8.39
CA ARG A 87 5.48 15.71 -7.75
C ARG A 87 6.53 14.77 -7.19
N TYR A 88 6.49 14.54 -5.89
CA TYR A 88 7.44 13.73 -5.15
C TYR A 88 6.75 12.44 -4.73
N ARG A 89 7.39 11.30 -5.06
CA ARG A 89 6.93 9.97 -4.65
C ARG A 89 8.09 9.24 -3.97
N LEU A 90 7.81 8.70 -2.79
CA LEU A 90 8.74 7.77 -2.13
C LEU A 90 8.61 6.40 -2.79
N VAL A 91 9.74 5.88 -3.27
CA VAL A 91 9.86 4.57 -3.91
C VAL A 91 10.20 3.50 -2.89
N HIS A 92 10.90 3.87 -1.83
CA HIS A 92 11.22 3.01 -0.69
C HIS A 92 10.79 3.68 0.61
N GLY A 93 10.30 2.90 1.58
CA GLY A 93 9.95 3.39 2.92
C GLY A 93 8.64 4.20 3.03
N GLY A 94 7.93 4.42 1.92
CA GLY A 94 6.65 5.15 1.88
C GLY A 94 5.53 4.39 1.16
N HIS A 95 4.31 4.92 1.21
CA HIS A 95 3.19 4.34 0.47
C HIS A 95 3.23 4.83 -0.99
N PRO A 96 3.24 3.93 -1.99
CA PRO A 96 3.49 4.28 -3.39
C PRO A 96 2.42 5.20 -4.00
N SER A 97 1.20 5.19 -3.45
CA SER A 97 0.12 6.08 -3.87
C SER A 97 0.12 7.46 -3.20
N ILE A 98 0.99 7.74 -2.22
CA ILE A 98 1.10 9.10 -1.68
C ILE A 98 1.99 9.91 -2.59
N VAL A 99 1.50 11.06 -3.01
CA VAL A 99 2.26 12.03 -3.78
C VAL A 99 2.19 13.38 -3.08
N LEU A 100 3.35 13.98 -2.85
CA LEU A 100 3.44 15.38 -2.46
C LEU A 100 3.60 16.21 -3.74
N VAL A 101 2.78 17.23 -3.91
CA VAL A 101 2.88 18.19 -5.01
C VAL A 101 3.24 19.56 -4.45
N HIS A 102 4.21 20.22 -5.08
CA HIS A 102 4.68 21.54 -4.70
C HIS A 102 4.69 22.44 -5.93
N TYR A 103 4.08 23.61 -5.81
CA TYR A 103 4.07 24.66 -6.82
C TYR A 103 5.07 25.74 -6.42
N THR A 104 5.98 26.06 -7.32
CA THR A 104 7.03 27.05 -7.08
C THR A 104 7.14 28.03 -8.23
N LYS A 105 7.65 29.22 -7.94
CA LYS A 105 8.02 30.18 -8.98
C LYS A 105 9.35 29.77 -9.60
N GLY A 106 9.40 29.73 -10.92
CA GLY A 106 10.58 29.45 -11.72
C GLY A 106 10.82 30.52 -12.79
N PRO A 107 11.70 30.24 -13.77
CA PRO A 107 11.89 31.14 -14.90
C PRO A 107 10.62 31.23 -15.75
N ALA A 108 10.39 32.41 -16.31
CA ALA A 108 9.21 32.72 -17.09
C ALA A 108 9.45 32.61 -18.60
N LYS A 109 8.44 32.14 -19.32
CA LYS A 109 8.36 32.22 -20.79
C LYS A 109 7.06 32.91 -21.21
N PRO A 110 7.04 33.67 -22.31
CA PRO A 110 5.80 34.27 -22.81
C PRO A 110 4.79 33.17 -23.19
N VAL A 111 3.53 33.37 -22.81
CA VAL A 111 2.42 32.44 -23.12
C VAL A 111 1.93 32.71 -24.55
N PRO A 112 1.96 31.72 -25.45
CA PRO A 112 1.34 31.84 -26.77
C PRO A 112 -0.19 32.04 -26.66
N PRO A 113 -0.77 33.02 -27.37
CA PRO A 113 -2.22 33.28 -27.31
C PRO A 113 -3.10 32.09 -27.69
N SER A 114 -2.61 31.21 -28.59
CA SER A 114 -3.34 30.03 -29.07
C SER A 114 -3.67 29.00 -28.00
N ILE A 115 -2.88 28.95 -26.92
CA ILE A 115 -3.07 28.01 -25.82
C ILE A 115 -3.59 28.70 -24.54
N ASN A 116 -3.79 30.02 -24.58
CA ASN A 116 -4.34 30.78 -23.46
C ASN A 116 -5.88 30.76 -23.45
N ILE A 117 -6.45 29.57 -23.56
CA ILE A 117 -7.89 29.30 -23.57
C ILE A 117 -8.25 28.45 -22.34
N PRO A 118 -9.36 28.74 -21.63
CA PRO A 118 -9.76 27.96 -20.46
C PRO A 118 -9.81 26.46 -20.74
N ILE A 119 -9.05 25.68 -19.97
CA ILE A 119 -8.96 24.22 -20.10
C ILE A 119 -9.97 23.45 -19.23
N ARG A 120 -10.77 24.19 -18.45
CA ARG A 120 -11.66 23.62 -17.43
C ARG A 120 -12.95 24.45 -17.36
N ASN A 121 -14.08 23.76 -17.19
CA ASN A 121 -15.37 24.40 -17.00
C ASN A 121 -15.48 24.89 -15.56
N TYR A 122 -15.85 26.16 -15.40
CA TYR A 122 -16.10 26.80 -14.12
C TYR A 122 -17.58 27.20 -14.02
N PRO A 123 -18.18 27.17 -12.82
CA PRO A 123 -17.59 26.79 -11.53
C PRO A 123 -17.30 25.28 -11.44
N LEU A 124 -16.38 24.90 -10.54
CA LEU A 124 -16.08 23.49 -10.28
C LEU A 124 -17.34 22.78 -9.72
N PRO A 125 -17.58 21.52 -10.07
CA PRO A 125 -18.67 20.73 -9.48
C PRO A 125 -18.55 20.67 -7.95
N ILE A 126 -19.66 20.48 -7.25
CA ILE A 126 -19.64 20.23 -5.81
C ILE A 126 -19.25 18.76 -5.58
N ILE A 127 -18.30 18.51 -4.68
CA ILE A 127 -17.91 17.15 -4.29
C ILE A 127 -18.71 16.72 -3.06
N ASN A 128 -19.54 15.68 -3.21
CA ASN A 128 -20.35 15.12 -2.13
C ASN A 128 -19.80 13.77 -1.63
N GLU A 129 -18.48 13.59 -1.67
CA GLU A 129 -17.84 12.35 -1.25
C GLU A 129 -17.37 12.41 0.20
N PRO A 130 -17.72 11.41 1.04
CA PRO A 130 -17.28 11.39 2.42
C PRO A 130 -15.76 11.16 2.52
N PRO A 131 -15.11 11.65 3.58
CA PRO A 131 -13.70 11.37 3.83
C PRO A 131 -13.44 9.86 3.92
N MET A 132 -12.23 9.42 3.56
CA MET A 132 -11.87 8.00 3.55
C MET A 132 -10.49 7.80 4.18
N TYR A 133 -10.35 6.74 4.96
CA TYR A 133 -9.04 6.29 5.41
C TYR A 133 -8.33 5.60 4.24
N VAL A 134 -7.13 6.06 3.92
CA VAL A 134 -6.33 5.49 2.81
C VAL A 134 -5.20 4.59 3.30
N MET A 135 -4.95 4.56 4.62
CA MET A 135 -3.87 3.80 5.24
C MET A 135 -4.31 3.19 6.58
N GLY A 136 -3.59 2.14 7.01
CA GLY A 136 -3.86 1.40 8.23
C GLY A 136 -4.97 0.36 8.08
N GLU A 137 -5.36 -0.27 9.20
CA GLU A 137 -6.39 -1.32 9.24
C GLU A 137 -7.77 -0.86 8.73
N LYS A 138 -8.01 0.46 8.73
CA LYS A 138 -9.24 1.08 8.25
C LYS A 138 -9.17 1.50 6.78
N SER A 139 -8.10 1.17 6.06
CA SER A 139 -7.96 1.54 4.65
C SER A 139 -9.18 1.13 3.81
N GLY A 140 -9.71 2.06 3.02
CA GLY A 140 -10.93 1.86 2.23
C GLY A 140 -12.23 2.14 2.99
N GLN A 141 -12.19 2.29 4.32
CA GLN A 141 -13.38 2.63 5.10
C GLN A 141 -13.71 4.12 4.93
N ARG A 142 -14.91 4.39 4.42
CA ARG A 142 -15.49 5.74 4.40
C ARG A 142 -15.84 6.16 5.82
N VAL A 143 -15.45 7.38 6.18
CA VAL A 143 -15.92 8.04 7.40
C VAL A 143 -17.35 8.47 7.15
N MET A 144 -18.30 7.60 7.49
CA MET A 144 -19.67 8.06 7.65
C MET A 144 -19.73 8.94 8.89
N ALA A 145 -20.13 10.19 8.69
CA ALA A 145 -20.60 11.00 9.80
C ALA A 145 -21.72 10.21 10.51
N PRO A 146 -21.72 10.12 11.85
CA PRO A 146 -22.82 9.48 12.56
C PRO A 146 -24.11 10.18 12.14
N ASN A 147 -24.98 9.46 11.44
CA ASN A 147 -26.27 10.01 11.04
C ASN A 147 -27.07 10.21 12.34
N PRO A 148 -27.45 11.45 12.72
CA PRO A 148 -28.14 11.70 13.99
C PRO A 148 -29.44 10.89 14.11
N ALA A 149 -30.10 10.62 12.97
CA ALA A 149 -31.28 9.76 12.91
C ALA A 149 -30.99 8.28 13.27
N GLN A 150 -29.81 7.76 12.91
CA GLN A 150 -29.41 6.38 13.25
C GLN A 150 -28.99 6.28 14.72
N LEU A 151 -28.33 7.31 15.27
CA LEU A 151 -28.03 7.35 16.70
C LEU A 151 -29.30 7.42 17.54
N ALA A 152 -30.27 8.26 17.15
CA ALA A 152 -31.55 8.35 17.84
C ALA A 152 -32.32 7.02 17.83
N ASN A 153 -32.34 6.32 16.68
CA ASN A 153 -32.98 5.01 16.58
C ASN A 153 -32.27 3.95 17.44
N GLN A 154 -30.93 3.96 17.48
CA GLN A 154 -30.15 3.05 18.32
C GLN A 154 -30.35 3.35 19.81
N GLN A 155 -30.45 4.62 20.19
CA GLN A 155 -30.75 5.06 21.55
C GLN A 155 -32.16 4.60 21.96
N GLN A 156 -33.16 4.78 21.10
CA GLN A 156 -34.54 4.34 21.33
C GLN A 156 -34.65 2.82 21.48
N GLN A 157 -33.89 2.05 20.69
CA GLN A 157 -33.87 0.58 20.83
C GLN A 157 -33.24 0.14 22.15
N LEU A 158 -32.16 0.78 22.60
CA LEU A 158 -31.52 0.49 23.89
C LEU A 158 -32.42 0.87 25.07
N ASP A 159 -33.08 2.03 25.00
CA ASP A 159 -34.01 2.48 26.03
C ASP A 159 -35.26 1.60 26.07
N ALA A 160 -35.78 1.15 24.92
CA ALA A 160 -36.88 0.20 24.86
C ALA A 160 -36.50 -1.17 25.46
N LEU A 161 -35.29 -1.66 25.20
CA LEU A 161 -34.78 -2.90 25.78
C LEU A 161 -34.57 -2.76 27.30
N ALA A 162 -34.05 -1.62 27.75
CA ALA A 162 -33.86 -1.31 29.17
C ALA A 162 -35.19 -1.13 29.91
N ALA A 163 -36.19 -0.52 29.27
CA ALA A 163 -37.54 -0.37 29.79
C ALA A 163 -38.30 -1.70 29.84
N SER A 164 -38.15 -2.56 28.82
CA SER A 164 -38.69 -3.91 28.81
C SER A 164 -38.11 -4.75 29.96
N ARG A 165 -36.81 -4.61 30.25
CA ARG A 165 -36.15 -5.25 31.39
C ARG A 165 -36.63 -4.72 32.76
N ARG A 166 -37.18 -3.50 32.82
CA ARG A 166 -37.75 -2.91 34.05
C ARG A 166 -39.23 -3.26 34.23
N GLN A 167 -39.98 -3.46 33.14
CA GLN A 167 -41.40 -3.87 33.20
C GLN A 167 -41.58 -5.38 33.39
N ALA A 168 -40.62 -6.21 32.95
CA ALA A 168 -40.54 -7.61 33.34
C ALA A 168 -39.99 -7.72 34.78
N GLY A 169 -40.82 -7.37 35.77
CA GLY A 169 -40.56 -7.51 37.20
C GLY A 169 -40.41 -8.98 37.63
N LEU A 170 -39.35 -9.64 37.17
CA LEU A 170 -38.92 -10.94 37.67
C LEU A 170 -37.87 -10.70 38.75
N GLN A 171 -38.27 -11.02 39.98
CA GLN A 171 -37.43 -11.18 41.15
C GLN A 171 -36.10 -11.88 40.81
N PRO A 172 -35.02 -11.67 41.59
CA PRO A 172 -33.77 -12.40 41.41
C PRO A 172 -33.99 -13.87 41.78
N GLN A 173 -34.51 -14.66 40.85
CA GLN A 173 -34.48 -16.11 40.94
C GLN A 173 -33.09 -16.59 40.58
N VAL A 174 -32.42 -17.17 41.57
CA VAL A 174 -31.41 -18.20 41.37
C VAL A 174 -32.09 -19.37 40.64
N ARG A 175 -32.07 -19.36 39.30
CA ARG A 175 -32.39 -20.50 38.42
C ARG A 175 -31.08 -20.87 37.73
N ARG A 176 -30.39 -21.90 38.24
CA ARG A 176 -30.46 -23.28 37.72
C ARG A 176 -30.41 -23.30 36.20
N GLN A 177 -29.20 -23.59 35.73
CA GLN A 177 -28.90 -24.40 34.55
C GLN A 177 -30.11 -25.18 34.06
N ASP A 178 -30.46 -24.97 32.80
CA ASP A 178 -30.82 -26.00 31.81
C ASP A 178 -31.29 -25.30 30.53
N ASP A 179 -30.32 -24.72 29.80
CA ASP A 179 -30.19 -24.88 28.34
C ASP A 179 -28.73 -24.57 27.92
N ASP A 180 -27.78 -25.21 28.62
CA ASP A 180 -26.33 -25.11 28.34
C ASP A 180 -25.91 -26.13 27.26
N SER A 181 -26.74 -26.41 26.24
CA SER A 181 -26.34 -27.22 25.08
C SER A 181 -25.65 -26.34 24.02
N ASP A 182 -24.52 -25.72 24.39
CA ASP A 182 -23.57 -25.06 23.48
C ASP A 182 -22.15 -25.04 24.11
N GLU A 183 -21.76 -26.23 24.55
CA GLU A 183 -20.64 -26.56 25.44
C GLU A 183 -19.25 -26.39 24.79
N GLU A 184 -18.88 -25.18 24.36
CA GLU A 184 -17.50 -24.65 24.49
C GLU A 184 -17.33 -23.21 23.96
N SER A 185 -18.11 -22.79 22.97
CA SER A 185 -17.83 -21.56 22.20
C SER A 185 -18.28 -20.25 22.90
N ASN A 186 -19.23 -20.33 23.84
CA ASN A 186 -19.84 -19.14 24.47
C ASN A 186 -19.31 -18.78 25.87
N ARG A 187 -18.23 -19.43 26.34
CA ARG A 187 -17.67 -19.13 27.68
C ARG A 187 -17.05 -17.73 27.80
N VAL A 188 -16.74 -17.08 26.67
CA VAL A 188 -16.13 -15.75 26.65
C VAL A 188 -17.18 -14.70 26.31
N SER A 189 -17.71 -14.04 27.33
CA SER A 189 -18.59 -12.89 27.16
C SER A 189 -17.94 -11.83 26.24
N THR A 190 -18.66 -11.35 25.23
CA THR A 190 -18.21 -10.29 24.30
C THR A 190 -17.73 -9.05 25.06
N ARG A 191 -18.39 -8.71 26.18
CA ARG A 191 -17.98 -7.64 27.09
C ARG A 191 -16.64 -7.94 27.76
N ALA A 192 -16.43 -9.17 28.22
CA ALA A 192 -15.16 -9.58 28.83
C ALA A 192 -14.01 -9.52 27.81
N LEU A 193 -14.24 -10.00 26.58
CA LEU A 193 -13.27 -9.92 25.49
C LEU A 193 -12.88 -8.47 25.15
N ALA A 194 -13.88 -7.58 25.07
CA ALA A 194 -13.66 -6.16 24.80
C ALA A 194 -12.85 -5.48 25.91
N VAL A 195 -13.16 -5.76 27.18
CA VAL A 195 -12.41 -5.22 28.32
C VAL A 195 -10.98 -5.75 28.35
N THR A 196 -10.76 -7.03 28.08
CA THR A 196 -9.42 -7.63 28.01
C THR A 196 -8.60 -7.03 26.87
N ARG A 197 -9.19 -6.85 25.68
CA ARG A 197 -8.53 -6.19 24.54
C ARG A 197 -8.18 -4.74 24.84
N PHE A 198 -9.10 -3.99 25.46
CA PHE A 198 -8.86 -2.61 25.85
C PHE A 198 -7.69 -2.50 26.84
N LYS A 199 -7.68 -3.31 27.90
CA LYS A 199 -6.60 -3.33 28.91
C LYS A 199 -5.26 -3.68 28.28
N ARG A 200 -5.20 -4.78 27.51
CA ARG A 200 -3.98 -5.22 26.84
C ARG A 200 -3.44 -4.18 25.86
N ASN A 201 -4.31 -3.53 25.08
CA ASN A 201 -3.91 -2.45 24.17
C ASN A 201 -3.36 -1.25 24.97
N HIS A 202 -4.01 -0.88 26.06
CA HIS A 202 -3.54 0.20 26.92
C HIS A 202 -2.17 -0.08 27.57
N GLU A 203 -1.93 -1.33 27.99
CA GLU A 203 -0.62 -1.78 28.49
C GLU A 203 0.46 -1.67 27.40
N LEU A 204 0.18 -2.10 26.18
CA LEU A 204 1.11 -1.97 25.04
C LEU A 204 1.43 -0.50 24.72
N LEU A 205 0.42 0.37 24.74
CA LEU A 205 0.63 1.80 24.53
C LEU A 205 1.48 2.42 25.65
N ALA A 206 1.23 2.03 26.90
CA ALA A 206 2.03 2.48 28.03
C ALA A 206 3.50 2.05 27.90
N GLU A 207 3.75 0.83 27.41
CA GLU A 207 5.11 0.34 27.15
C GLU A 207 5.80 1.12 26.00
N ILE A 208 5.11 1.33 24.88
CA ILE A 208 5.65 2.06 23.71
C ILE A 208 5.96 3.52 24.04
N PHE A 209 5.09 4.17 24.84
CA PHE A 209 5.22 5.59 25.19
C PHE A 209 5.98 5.83 26.50
N ALA A 210 6.48 4.79 27.18
CA ALA A 210 7.35 4.97 28.32
C ALA A 210 8.62 5.70 27.87
N ILE A 211 9.01 6.74 28.61
CA ILE A 211 10.09 7.69 28.28
C ILE A 211 11.44 7.00 27.97
N ASN A 212 11.64 5.77 28.44
CA ASN A 212 12.87 4.99 28.26
C ASN A 212 12.68 3.69 27.45
N ALA A 213 11.53 3.48 26.78
CA ALA A 213 11.21 2.22 26.10
C ALA A 213 12.24 1.85 25.03
N ALA A 214 12.61 2.81 24.18
CA ALA A 214 13.56 2.61 23.08
C ALA A 214 14.97 2.22 23.55
N ALA A 215 15.38 2.64 24.76
CA ALA A 215 16.68 2.29 25.33
C ALA A 215 16.73 0.85 25.88
N SER A 216 15.56 0.24 26.13
CA SER A 216 15.44 -1.12 26.69
C SER A 216 15.03 -2.18 25.66
N VAL A 217 14.83 -1.81 24.39
CA VAL A 217 14.49 -2.76 23.32
C VAL A 217 15.70 -3.64 23.05
N LYS A 218 15.62 -4.92 23.44
CA LYS A 218 16.60 -5.93 23.03
C LYS A 218 16.46 -6.15 21.53
N ALA A 219 17.60 -6.22 20.83
CA ALA A 219 17.61 -6.56 19.41
C ALA A 219 16.86 -7.88 19.19
N VAL A 220 16.03 -7.92 18.15
CA VAL A 220 15.32 -9.14 17.76
C VAL A 220 16.38 -10.18 17.40
N PRO A 221 16.38 -11.37 18.02
CA PRO A 221 17.36 -12.40 17.69
C PRO A 221 17.20 -12.78 16.22
N SER A 222 18.32 -12.93 15.52
CA SER A 222 18.26 -13.31 14.10
C SER A 222 17.64 -14.70 13.97
N PRO A 223 16.69 -14.92 13.03
CA PRO A 223 16.12 -16.23 12.76
C PRO A 223 17.17 -17.31 12.44
N TYR A 224 18.36 -16.88 12.02
CA TYR A 224 19.48 -17.73 11.63
C TYR A 224 20.52 -17.91 12.76
N GLU A 225 20.29 -17.38 13.96
CA GLU A 225 21.21 -17.60 15.10
C GLU A 225 21.41 -19.07 15.43
N LYS A 226 20.40 -19.90 15.14
CA LYS A 226 20.43 -21.35 15.38
C LYS A 226 20.94 -22.16 14.20
N THR A 227 21.18 -21.53 13.05
CA THR A 227 21.59 -22.22 11.83
C THR A 227 23.06 -21.94 11.58
N ASP A 228 23.89 -22.98 11.72
CA ASP A 228 25.32 -22.84 11.48
C ASP A 228 25.57 -22.60 9.98
N LYS A 229 26.15 -21.44 9.68
CA LYS A 229 26.48 -21.02 8.32
C LYS A 229 27.43 -22.02 7.66
N ALA A 230 28.35 -22.62 8.42
CA ALA A 230 29.31 -23.58 7.90
C ALA A 230 28.64 -24.87 7.39
N GLU A 231 27.59 -25.35 8.07
CA GLU A 231 26.83 -26.52 7.63
C GLU A 231 26.06 -26.26 6.34
N LEU A 232 25.53 -25.04 6.16
CA LEU A 232 24.84 -24.64 4.94
C LEU A 232 25.79 -24.53 3.75
N GLU A 233 27.00 -23.98 3.96
CA GLU A 233 28.03 -23.88 2.93
C GLU A 233 28.53 -25.27 2.52
N ALA A 234 28.76 -26.18 3.46
CA ALA A 234 29.14 -27.56 3.16
C ALA A 234 28.07 -28.32 2.36
N LYS A 235 26.78 -28.16 2.71
CA LYS A 235 25.67 -28.75 1.95
C LYS A 235 25.56 -28.16 0.54
N LEU A 236 25.85 -26.87 0.38
CA LEU A 236 25.84 -26.20 -0.92
C LEU A 236 26.98 -26.72 -1.81
N GLU A 237 28.17 -26.89 -1.26
CA GLU A 237 29.29 -27.50 -1.99
C GLU A 237 29.01 -28.95 -2.39
N GLN A 238 28.42 -29.74 -1.50
CA GLN A 238 28.03 -31.12 -1.80
C GLN A 238 27.00 -31.17 -2.95
N ALA A 239 25.95 -30.36 -2.87
CA ALA A 239 24.92 -30.30 -3.92
C ALA A 239 25.52 -29.86 -5.28
N ASN A 240 26.49 -28.94 -5.27
CA ASN A 240 27.17 -28.51 -6.50
C ASN A 240 28.04 -29.61 -7.10
N ARG A 241 28.70 -30.44 -6.28
CA ARG A 241 29.46 -31.61 -6.77
C ARG A 241 28.53 -32.66 -7.38
N GLU A 242 27.43 -32.97 -6.70
CA GLU A 242 26.43 -33.92 -7.22
C GLU A 242 25.82 -33.43 -8.54
N LEU A 243 25.56 -32.12 -8.69
CA LEU A 243 25.12 -31.54 -9.97
C LEU A 243 26.17 -31.64 -11.08
N ALA A 244 27.47 -31.51 -10.76
CA ALA A 244 28.54 -31.65 -11.75
C ALA A 244 28.65 -33.11 -12.23
N GLU A 245 28.62 -34.07 -11.29
CA GLU A 245 28.67 -35.50 -11.61
C GLU A 245 27.45 -35.96 -12.43
N LEU A 246 26.24 -35.48 -12.08
CA LEU A 246 25.04 -35.80 -12.84
C LEU A 246 25.10 -35.23 -14.27
N ARG A 247 25.65 -34.03 -14.46
CA ARG A 247 25.86 -33.45 -15.79
C ARG A 247 26.85 -34.27 -16.61
N GLU A 248 27.94 -34.73 -16.00
CA GLU A 248 28.92 -35.57 -16.67
C GLU A 248 28.36 -36.94 -17.04
N LYS A 249 27.56 -37.56 -16.16
CA LYS A 249 26.85 -38.81 -16.45
C LYS A 249 25.83 -38.66 -17.58
N VAL A 250 25.10 -37.55 -17.62
CA VAL A 250 24.18 -37.25 -18.74
C VAL A 250 24.97 -37.11 -20.04
N ASN A 251 26.08 -36.37 -20.02
CA ASN A 251 26.92 -36.18 -21.19
C ASN A 251 27.56 -37.51 -21.69
N GLN A 252 27.94 -38.39 -20.76
CA GLN A 252 28.43 -39.73 -21.09
C GLN A 252 27.31 -40.63 -21.65
N GLN A 253 26.11 -40.57 -21.10
CA GLN A 253 24.94 -41.28 -21.64
C GLN A 253 24.56 -40.80 -23.04
N GLU A 254 24.66 -39.49 -23.30
CA GLU A 254 24.47 -38.93 -24.64
C GLU A 254 25.53 -39.46 -25.62
N HIS A 255 26.80 -39.49 -25.22
CA HIS A 255 27.89 -40.04 -26.04
C HIS A 255 27.75 -41.55 -26.29
N ASP A 256 27.41 -42.33 -25.25
CA ASP A 256 27.22 -43.78 -25.37
C ASP A 256 25.99 -44.11 -26.23
N MET A 257 24.93 -43.29 -26.16
CA MET A 257 23.78 -43.41 -27.08
C MET A 257 24.15 -43.08 -28.52
N GLU A 258 25.02 -42.09 -28.74
CA GLU A 258 25.50 -41.72 -30.07
C GLU A 258 26.38 -42.83 -30.67
N ASP A 259 27.24 -43.46 -29.86
CA ASP A 259 28.06 -44.60 -30.29
C ASP A 259 27.23 -45.85 -30.64
N VAL A 260 26.18 -46.18 -29.88
CA VAL A 260 25.28 -47.32 -30.20
C VAL A 260 24.60 -47.13 -31.56
N ILE A 261 24.19 -45.91 -31.91
CA ILE A 261 23.57 -45.60 -33.21
C ILE A 261 24.57 -45.82 -34.37
N THR A 262 25.87 -45.56 -34.16
CA THR A 262 26.89 -45.75 -35.21
C THR A 262 27.29 -47.20 -35.44
N VAL A 263 27.20 -48.07 -34.43
CA VAL A 263 27.56 -49.50 -34.53
C VAL A 263 26.46 -50.32 -35.24
N ASP A 264 25.20 -49.96 -35.02
CA ASP A 264 24.07 -50.60 -35.71
C ASP A 264 24.05 -50.27 -37.23
N ASP A 265 24.54 -49.10 -37.64
CA ASP A 265 24.66 -48.71 -39.05
C ASP A 265 25.83 -49.43 -39.76
N ALA A 266 26.91 -49.76 -39.03
CA ALA A 266 28.07 -50.46 -39.57
C ALA A 266 27.87 -51.98 -39.72
N THR A 267 27.01 -52.59 -38.90
CA THR A 267 26.73 -54.04 -38.96
C THR A 267 25.71 -54.42 -40.04
N SER A 268 24.80 -53.51 -40.41
CA SER A 268 23.88 -53.70 -41.55
C SER A 268 24.58 -53.70 -42.92
N ALA A 269 25.84 -53.26 -43.02
CA ALA A 269 26.54 -53.09 -44.30
C ALA A 269 27.35 -54.33 -44.77
N LYS A 270 27.42 -55.41 -43.97
CA LYS A 270 28.28 -56.58 -44.28
C LYS A 270 27.58 -57.82 -44.82
N GLU A 271 26.25 -57.82 -44.94
CA GLU A 271 25.50 -58.97 -45.48
C GLU A 271 24.77 -58.59 -46.78
N ALA A 272 25.53 -58.58 -47.90
CA ALA A 272 24.96 -58.57 -49.25
C ALA A 272 25.70 -59.61 -50.13
N PRO A 273 24.99 -60.52 -50.82
CA PRO A 273 25.56 -61.68 -51.48
C PRO A 273 26.21 -61.35 -52.83
N LYS A 274 27.29 -62.07 -53.16
CA LYS A 274 27.95 -62.03 -54.47
C LYS A 274 27.04 -62.68 -55.53
N THR A 275 26.71 -61.95 -56.59
CA THR A 275 26.21 -62.51 -57.86
C THR A 275 26.91 -61.87 -59.07
N SER A 276 27.74 -62.68 -59.74
CA SER A 276 28.11 -62.64 -61.16
C SER A 276 28.94 -63.92 -61.38
N THR A 277 28.65 -64.82 -62.32
CA THR A 277 28.20 -64.68 -63.71
C THR A 277 27.46 -65.94 -64.14
#